data_AF-A0A926KNU7-F1
#
_entry.id   AF-A0A926KNU7-F1
#
_cell.length_a   1.000
_cell.length_b   1.000
_cell.length_c   1.000
_cell.angle_alpha   90.00
_cell.angle_beta   90.00
_cell.angle_gamma   90.00
#
_symmetry.space_group_name_H-M   'P 1'
#
loop_
_entity.id
_entity.type
_entity.pdbx_description
1 polymer ?
#
loop_
_entity_poly.entity_id
_entity_poly.type
_entity_poly.pdbx_seq_one_letter_code
_entity_poly.pdbx_strand_id
1 'polypeptide(L)'
;MFYHALVKYSNDSQDLCTSNITKETLVDKLLIPFVNGHIVSAGNEGKIVNLKSAYSITIYNSDEKLVSEGEAKLIDKIKANEFQKNNCTKEILNEYKHKLHIHSKSDIQRKFSEIQDNVFVIMKFGDSILDSAYDGVIEPIVREFNLTPIRVDKLQDSGKITDQIIDNISSSKYVIADLSGERPNTYYEAGFAHALGKEVILTIKKGEHIHFDLSGHRFIQWETESDLRLKLKERFKSLTNNN
;
A
#
# COMPACT_ATOMS: atom_id res chain seq x y z
N MET A 1 -2.26 -18.80 -30.85
CA MET A 1 -2.58 -18.78 -29.41
C MET A 1 -3.57 -17.66 -29.14
N PHE A 2 -4.68 -17.99 -28.48
CA PHE A 2 -5.76 -17.10 -28.10
C PHE A 2 -5.75 -16.91 -26.59
N TYR A 3 -6.25 -15.76 -26.13
CA TYR A 3 -6.36 -15.45 -24.72
C TYR A 3 -7.80 -15.19 -24.32
N HIS A 4 -8.09 -15.53 -23.07
CA HIS A 4 -9.41 -15.43 -22.45
C HIS A 4 -9.27 -14.89 -21.04
N ALA A 5 -10.12 -13.94 -20.66
CA ALA A 5 -10.12 -13.33 -19.34
C ALA A 5 -11.48 -13.51 -18.69
N LEU A 6 -11.46 -14.02 -17.46
CA LEU A 6 -12.60 -14.09 -16.57
C LEU A 6 -12.45 -13.02 -15.50
N VAL A 7 -13.35 -12.04 -15.49
CA VAL A 7 -13.37 -10.94 -14.52
C VAL A 7 -14.55 -11.13 -13.56
N LYS A 8 -14.27 -11.13 -12.26
CA LYS A 8 -15.30 -11.32 -11.21
C LYS A 8 -15.57 -10.04 -10.44
N TYR A 9 -16.85 -9.77 -10.19
CA TYR A 9 -17.35 -8.59 -9.49
C TYR A 9 -17.90 -8.96 -8.10
N SER A 10 -17.75 -8.05 -7.15
CA SER A 10 -18.07 -8.28 -5.73
C SER A 10 -19.56 -8.43 -5.44
N ASN A 11 -20.40 -7.80 -6.26
CA ASN A 11 -21.85 -7.99 -6.24
C ASN A 11 -22.20 -9.13 -7.20
N ASP A 12 -23.28 -9.89 -6.93
CA ASP A 12 -23.81 -11.02 -7.74
C ASP A 12 -24.10 -10.74 -9.23
N SER A 13 -23.61 -9.62 -9.78
CA SER A 13 -23.38 -9.44 -11.21
C SER A 13 -22.60 -10.60 -11.82
N GLN A 14 -23.09 -11.08 -12.96
CA GLN A 14 -22.49 -12.16 -13.75
C GLN A 14 -21.01 -11.90 -14.01
N ASP A 15 -20.19 -12.96 -13.90
CA ASP A 15 -18.79 -12.92 -14.32
C ASP A 15 -18.71 -12.43 -15.77
N LEU A 16 -17.82 -11.48 -16.04
CA LEU A 16 -17.58 -11.01 -17.40
C LEU A 16 -16.53 -11.91 -18.04
N CYS A 17 -16.81 -12.42 -19.22
CA CYS A 17 -15.89 -13.26 -19.97
C CYS A 17 -15.54 -12.64 -21.32
N THR A 18 -14.27 -12.29 -21.51
CA THR A 18 -13.75 -11.91 -22.82
C THR A 18 -12.89 -13.05 -23.36
N SER A 19 -13.20 -13.54 -24.55
CA SER A 19 -12.49 -14.69 -25.16
C SER A 19 -12.00 -14.40 -26.56
N ASN A 20 -11.07 -15.24 -27.03
CA ASN A 20 -10.57 -15.26 -28.41
C ASN A 20 -9.86 -13.97 -28.83
N ILE A 21 -9.25 -13.27 -27.86
CA ILE A 21 -8.52 -12.03 -28.11
C ILE A 21 -7.01 -12.31 -28.22
N THR A 22 -6.27 -11.37 -28.82
CA THR A 22 -4.80 -11.41 -28.84
C THR A 22 -4.24 -11.05 -27.47
N LYS A 23 -2.95 -11.37 -27.24
CA LYS A 23 -2.26 -11.00 -26.00
C LYS A 23 -2.24 -9.47 -25.83
N GLU A 24 -1.93 -8.73 -26.89
CA GLU A 24 -1.89 -7.26 -26.85
C GLU A 24 -3.26 -6.69 -26.47
N THR A 25 -4.32 -7.19 -27.09
CA THR A 25 -5.69 -6.73 -26.81
C THR A 25 -6.09 -7.03 -25.37
N LEU A 26 -5.75 -8.20 -24.85
CA LEU A 26 -5.97 -8.57 -23.45
C LEU A 26 -5.29 -7.58 -22.51
N VAL A 27 -4.03 -7.27 -22.77
CA VAL A 27 -3.26 -6.40 -21.89
C VAL A 27 -3.81 -4.98 -21.92
N ASP A 28 -4.01 -4.42 -23.12
CA ASP A 28 -4.40 -3.01 -23.30
C ASP A 28 -5.84 -2.74 -22.86
N LYS A 29 -6.76 -3.68 -23.12
CA LYS A 29 -8.20 -3.46 -22.88
C LYS A 29 -8.72 -4.07 -21.58
N LEU A 30 -8.00 -5.00 -20.96
CA LEU A 30 -8.45 -5.65 -19.72
C LEU A 30 -7.44 -5.53 -18.60
N LEU A 31 -6.19 -5.94 -18.80
CA LEU A 31 -5.21 -6.02 -17.70
C LEU A 31 -4.80 -4.65 -17.16
N ILE A 32 -4.34 -3.74 -18.04
CA ILE A 32 -3.94 -2.39 -17.63
C ILE A 32 -5.15 -1.65 -17.01
N PRO A 33 -6.34 -1.66 -17.63
CA PRO A 33 -7.53 -1.06 -17.04
C PRO A 33 -7.94 -1.69 -15.70
N PHE A 34 -7.83 -3.01 -15.53
CA PHE A 34 -8.15 -3.69 -14.27
C PHE A 34 -7.22 -3.22 -13.15
N VAL A 35 -5.91 -3.22 -13.42
CA VAL A 35 -4.89 -2.78 -12.46
C VAL A 35 -5.09 -1.32 -12.04
N ASN A 36 -5.42 -0.45 -12.99
CA ASN A 36 -5.61 0.97 -12.72
C ASN A 36 -7.03 1.35 -12.28
N GLY A 37 -7.95 0.38 -12.20
CA GLY A 37 -9.36 0.62 -11.87
C GLY A 37 -10.09 1.51 -12.89
N HIS A 38 -9.74 1.41 -14.16
CA HIS A 38 -10.35 2.19 -15.24
C HIS A 38 -11.71 1.62 -15.65
N ILE A 39 -12.45 2.45 -16.39
CA ILE A 39 -13.70 2.05 -17.03
C ILE A 39 -13.38 1.52 -18.44
N VAL A 40 -13.94 0.37 -18.81
CA VAL A 40 -13.74 -0.24 -20.15
C VAL A 40 -15.06 -0.52 -20.84
N SER A 41 -15.03 -0.66 -22.17
CA SER A 41 -16.16 -1.20 -22.92
C SER A 41 -16.10 -2.73 -22.93
N ALA A 42 -17.21 -3.38 -22.62
CA ALA A 42 -17.37 -4.83 -22.59
C ALA A 42 -18.38 -5.30 -23.65
N GLY A 43 -18.00 -6.38 -24.34
CA GLY A 43 -18.79 -6.98 -25.41
C GLY A 43 -18.85 -6.13 -26.69
N ASN A 44 -19.52 -6.68 -27.72
CA ASN A 44 -19.77 -5.97 -28.99
C ASN A 44 -20.92 -4.97 -28.90
N GLU A 45 -21.64 -4.92 -27.77
CA GLU A 45 -22.85 -4.10 -27.56
C GLU A 45 -22.58 -2.74 -26.89
N GLY A 46 -21.31 -2.38 -26.63
CA GLY A 46 -20.97 -1.06 -26.09
C GLY A 46 -21.34 -0.85 -24.62
N LYS A 47 -21.44 -1.92 -23.82
CA LYS A 47 -21.67 -1.81 -22.37
C LYS A 47 -20.41 -1.29 -21.69
N ILE A 48 -20.55 -0.32 -20.81
CA ILE A 48 -19.43 0.26 -20.07
C ILE A 48 -19.32 -0.41 -18.71
N VAL A 49 -18.12 -0.85 -18.33
CA VAL A 49 -17.89 -1.63 -17.11
C VAL A 49 -16.83 -1.02 -16.20
N ASN A 50 -17.26 -0.86 -14.96
CA ASN A 50 -16.55 -0.49 -13.74
C ASN A 50 -15.42 -1.44 -13.27
N LEU A 51 -14.19 -1.45 -13.81
CA LEU A 51 -13.19 -2.42 -13.33
C LEU A 51 -12.71 -2.20 -11.89
N LYS A 52 -12.89 -1.00 -11.30
CA LYS A 52 -12.66 -0.79 -9.86
C LYS A 52 -13.58 -1.64 -8.97
N SER A 53 -14.71 -2.11 -9.51
CA SER A 53 -15.67 -2.98 -8.80
C SER A 53 -15.35 -4.47 -8.98
N ALA A 54 -14.41 -4.81 -9.87
CA ALA A 54 -13.93 -6.17 -10.04
C ALA A 54 -12.90 -6.48 -8.94
N TYR A 55 -13.00 -7.66 -8.32
CA TYR A 55 -12.05 -8.08 -7.28
C TYR A 55 -11.03 -9.10 -7.79
N SER A 56 -11.28 -9.74 -8.94
CA SER A 56 -10.31 -10.65 -9.54
C SER A 56 -10.42 -10.69 -11.06
N ILE A 57 -9.26 -10.88 -11.70
CA ILE A 57 -9.14 -11.24 -13.11
C ILE A 57 -8.32 -12.53 -13.20
N THR A 58 -8.79 -13.49 -13.99
CA THR A 58 -8.04 -14.71 -14.30
C THR A 58 -7.89 -14.83 -15.80
N ILE A 59 -6.66 -15.06 -16.26
CA ILE A 59 -6.29 -15.12 -17.67
C ILE A 59 -5.92 -16.56 -18.02
N TYR A 60 -6.46 -17.02 -19.14
CA TYR A 60 -6.20 -18.33 -19.72
C TYR A 60 -5.73 -18.18 -21.17
N ASN A 61 -4.93 -19.13 -21.64
CA ASN A 61 -4.58 -19.26 -23.06
C ASN A 61 -5.18 -20.53 -23.67
N SER A 62 -5.21 -20.58 -25.00
CA SER A 62 -5.51 -21.79 -25.75
C SER A 62 -4.92 -21.72 -27.15
N ASP A 63 -4.63 -22.88 -27.74
CA ASP A 63 -4.16 -22.93 -29.13
C ASP A 63 -5.29 -22.68 -30.12
N GLU A 64 -6.50 -23.13 -29.79
CA GLU A 64 -7.70 -23.00 -30.61
C GLU A 64 -8.68 -21.95 -30.06
N LYS A 65 -9.57 -21.46 -30.92
CA LYS A 65 -10.64 -20.54 -30.50
C LYS A 65 -11.68 -21.29 -29.66
N LEU A 66 -12.12 -20.65 -28.58
CA LEU A 66 -13.28 -21.10 -27.82
C LEU A 66 -14.56 -20.73 -28.55
N VAL A 67 -15.31 -21.75 -28.96
CA VAL A 67 -16.66 -21.59 -29.52
C VAL A 67 -17.68 -22.01 -28.45
N SER A 68 -18.70 -21.16 -28.23
CA SER A 68 -19.82 -21.44 -27.34
C SER A 68 -21.09 -20.72 -27.81
N GLU A 69 -22.25 -21.25 -27.44
CA GLU A 69 -23.56 -20.60 -27.64
C GLU A 69 -23.82 -19.61 -26.50
N GLY A 70 -23.05 -18.52 -26.49
CA GLY A 70 -23.21 -17.41 -25.53
C GLY A 70 -22.20 -17.40 -24.39
N GLU A 71 -22.22 -16.30 -23.65
CA GLU A 71 -21.22 -15.95 -22.63
C GLU A 71 -21.31 -16.87 -21.39
N ALA A 72 -22.52 -17.24 -20.95
CA ALA A 72 -22.70 -18.14 -19.81
C ALA A 72 -22.07 -19.53 -20.04
N LYS A 73 -22.34 -20.15 -21.19
CA LYS A 73 -21.75 -21.46 -21.56
C LYS A 73 -20.24 -21.39 -21.74
N LEU A 74 -19.73 -20.23 -22.16
CA LEU A 74 -18.29 -19.98 -22.27
C LEU A 74 -17.63 -19.96 -20.88
N ILE A 75 -18.26 -19.28 -19.93
CA ILE A 75 -17.80 -19.21 -18.53
C ILE A 75 -17.76 -20.62 -17.93
N ASP A 76 -18.80 -21.43 -18.13
CA ASP A 76 -18.84 -22.81 -17.65
C ASP A 76 -17.70 -23.65 -18.25
N LYS A 77 -17.43 -23.48 -19.55
CA LYS A 77 -16.32 -24.15 -20.24
C LYS A 77 -14.96 -23.74 -19.69
N ILE A 78 -14.77 -22.47 -19.35
CA ILE A 78 -13.52 -21.96 -18.75
C ILE A 78 -13.38 -22.42 -17.30
N LYS A 79 -14.49 -22.52 -16.55
CA LYS A 79 -14.53 -23.00 -15.16
C LYS A 79 -14.29 -24.52 -15.05
N ALA A 80 -14.45 -25.27 -16.12
CA ALA A 80 -14.15 -26.71 -16.12
C ALA A 80 -12.69 -26.99 -15.73
N ASN A 81 -12.47 -27.98 -14.85
CA ASN A 81 -11.16 -28.31 -14.29
C ASN A 81 -10.07 -28.56 -15.35
N GLU A 82 -10.44 -29.06 -16.52
CA GLU A 82 -9.49 -29.30 -17.62
C GLU A 82 -8.95 -28.00 -18.21
N PHE A 83 -9.81 -26.98 -18.37
CA PHE A 83 -9.42 -25.70 -18.94
C PHE A 83 -8.66 -24.82 -17.95
N GLN A 84 -8.90 -25.00 -16.65
CA GLN A 84 -8.17 -24.32 -15.57
C GLN A 84 -6.65 -24.55 -15.61
N LYS A 85 -6.19 -25.66 -16.22
CA LYS A 85 -4.75 -25.95 -16.43
C LYS A 85 -4.06 -24.93 -17.32
N ASN A 86 -4.82 -24.22 -18.17
CA ASN A 86 -4.30 -23.21 -19.09
C ASN A 86 -4.22 -21.81 -18.45
N ASN A 87 -4.33 -21.71 -17.11
CA ASN A 87 -4.23 -20.45 -16.40
C ASN A 87 -2.81 -19.87 -16.52
N CYS A 88 -2.67 -18.80 -17.29
CA CYS A 88 -1.41 -18.10 -17.55
C CYS A 88 -1.36 -16.72 -16.85
N THR A 89 -2.21 -16.49 -15.85
CA THR A 89 -2.33 -15.17 -15.17
C THR A 89 -1.00 -14.69 -14.62
N LYS A 90 -0.26 -15.55 -13.90
CA LYS A 90 1.04 -15.18 -13.31
C LYS A 90 2.10 -14.88 -14.37
N GLU A 91 2.10 -15.64 -15.46
CA GLU A 91 3.06 -15.48 -16.56
C GLU A 91 2.90 -14.12 -17.24
N ILE A 92 1.65 -13.77 -17.59
CA ILE A 92 1.31 -12.47 -18.18
C ILE A 92 1.62 -11.34 -17.19
N LEU A 93 1.27 -11.47 -15.92
CA LEU A 93 1.57 -10.45 -14.91
C LEU A 93 3.07 -10.21 -14.77
N ASN A 94 3.88 -11.28 -14.75
CA ASN A 94 5.34 -11.15 -14.65
C ASN A 94 5.95 -10.49 -15.88
N GLU A 95 5.47 -10.84 -17.08
CA GLU A 95 5.91 -10.25 -18.35
C GLU A 95 5.63 -8.74 -18.42
N TYR A 96 4.45 -8.31 -17.95
CA TYR A 96 4.02 -6.91 -18.03
C TYR A 96 4.24 -6.11 -16.74
N LYS A 97 4.85 -6.71 -15.71
CA LYS A 97 5.09 -6.07 -14.41
C LYS A 97 5.80 -4.72 -14.50
N HIS A 98 6.72 -4.58 -15.46
CA HIS A 98 7.49 -3.34 -15.68
C HIS A 98 6.74 -2.30 -16.54
N LYS A 99 5.78 -2.73 -17.37
CA LYS A 99 4.98 -1.85 -18.24
C LYS A 99 3.73 -1.33 -17.53
N LEU A 100 3.12 -2.21 -16.75
CA LEU A 100 2.12 -1.85 -15.77
C LEU A 100 2.83 -0.90 -14.80
N HIS A 101 2.37 0.34 -14.67
CA HIS A 101 2.86 1.28 -13.67
C HIS A 101 2.39 0.84 -12.26
N ILE A 102 2.50 -0.45 -11.93
CA ILE A 102 2.30 -1.01 -10.60
C ILE A 102 3.55 -0.64 -9.81
N HIS A 103 3.64 0.62 -9.42
CA HIS A 103 4.64 1.09 -8.47
C HIS A 103 4.09 1.24 -7.06
N SER A 104 2.85 0.84 -6.83
CA SER A 104 2.27 0.81 -5.49
C SER A 104 1.77 -0.58 -5.17
N LYS A 105 2.34 -1.18 -4.13
CA LYS A 105 1.63 -2.23 -3.38
C LYS A 105 0.25 -1.68 -3.02
N SER A 106 -0.80 -2.49 -3.08
CA SER A 106 -2.09 -2.06 -2.53
C SER A 106 -1.96 -1.84 -1.02
N ASP A 107 -2.84 -1.03 -0.44
CA ASP A 107 -2.84 -0.80 1.01
C ASP A 107 -3.07 -2.10 1.81
N ILE A 108 -3.81 -3.05 1.22
CA ILE A 108 -3.95 -4.40 1.76
C ILE A 108 -2.61 -5.13 1.75
N GLN A 109 -1.87 -5.13 0.63
CA GLN A 109 -0.54 -5.74 0.57
C GLN A 109 0.44 -5.09 1.55
N ARG A 110 0.32 -3.78 1.76
CA ARG A 110 1.10 -3.01 2.73
C ARG A 110 0.80 -3.41 4.16
N LYS A 111 -0.47 -3.62 4.50
CA LYS A 111 -0.90 -4.14 5.82
C LYS A 111 -0.26 -5.50 6.14
N PHE A 112 -0.02 -6.34 5.14
CA PHE A 112 0.61 -7.65 5.28
C PHE A 112 2.11 -7.65 4.92
N SER A 113 2.76 -6.49 4.87
CA SER A 113 4.20 -6.43 4.63
C SER A 113 4.98 -7.04 5.80
N GLU A 114 6.09 -7.70 5.49
CA GLU A 114 7.01 -8.23 6.50
C GLU A 114 7.53 -7.08 7.37
N ILE A 115 7.39 -7.24 8.69
CA ILE A 115 7.81 -6.25 9.68
C ILE A 115 9.33 -6.34 9.84
N GLN A 116 10.00 -5.21 9.70
CA GLN A 116 11.43 -5.06 9.93
C GLN A 116 11.67 -4.40 11.29
N ASP A 117 12.85 -4.61 11.89
CA ASP A 117 13.26 -3.98 13.16
C ASP A 117 13.72 -2.53 12.97
N ASN A 118 12.95 -1.75 12.23
CA ASN A 118 13.12 -0.32 12.00
C ASN A 118 12.00 0.50 12.64
N VAL A 119 12.32 1.75 12.92
CA VAL A 119 11.38 2.78 13.40
C VAL A 119 11.35 3.89 12.38
N PHE A 120 10.19 4.09 11.76
CA PHE A 120 10.01 5.20 10.84
C PHE A 120 9.72 6.49 11.61
N VAL A 121 10.46 7.55 11.28
CA VAL A 121 10.37 8.85 11.96
C VAL A 121 9.82 9.90 11.00
N ILE A 122 8.61 10.33 11.31
CA ILE A 122 7.85 11.36 10.61
C ILE A 122 8.00 12.65 11.41
N MET A 123 8.67 13.65 10.86
CA MET A 123 8.84 14.94 11.53
C MET A 123 9.18 16.05 10.54
N LYS A 124 9.01 17.31 10.97
CA LYS A 124 9.56 18.46 10.24
C LYS A 124 11.10 18.42 10.33
N PHE A 125 11.75 18.59 9.19
CA PHE A 125 13.21 18.65 9.03
C PHE A 125 13.61 20.03 8.50
N GLY A 126 14.87 20.43 8.68
CA GLY A 126 15.34 21.78 8.37
C GLY A 126 14.95 22.79 9.45
N ASP A 127 14.64 22.31 10.65
CA ASP A 127 14.33 23.10 11.83
C ASP A 127 15.34 22.74 12.91
N SER A 128 16.21 23.69 13.29
CA SER A 128 17.35 23.42 14.17
C SER A 128 16.99 22.74 15.49
N ILE A 129 15.80 23.01 16.03
CA ILE A 129 15.35 22.44 17.30
C ILE A 129 14.93 20.99 17.08
N LEU A 130 14.14 20.73 16.04
CA LEU A 130 13.63 19.40 15.75
C LEU A 130 14.72 18.48 15.22
N ASP A 131 15.63 19.01 14.41
CA ASP A 131 16.82 18.28 13.94
C ASP A 131 17.72 17.89 15.13
N SER A 132 17.96 18.81 16.07
CA SER A 132 18.69 18.51 17.31
C SER A 132 17.97 17.45 18.17
N ALA A 133 16.64 17.54 18.31
CA ALA A 133 15.85 16.54 19.01
C ALA A 133 15.93 15.15 18.34
N TYR A 134 15.98 15.10 17.00
CA TYR A 134 16.15 13.85 16.28
C TYR A 134 17.55 13.26 16.49
N ASP A 135 18.60 14.01 16.17
CA ASP A 135 19.99 13.52 16.22
C ASP A 135 20.45 13.25 17.65
N GLY A 136 20.04 14.10 18.59
CA GLY A 136 20.41 14.02 20.00
C GLY A 136 19.60 13.00 20.79
N VAL A 137 18.34 12.75 20.42
CA VAL A 137 17.42 11.96 21.26
C VAL A 137 16.77 10.80 20.50
N ILE A 138 16.00 11.08 19.46
CA ILE A 138 15.18 10.05 18.79
C ILE A 138 16.06 8.94 18.22
N GLU A 139 17.05 9.30 17.40
CA GLU A 139 17.95 8.33 16.78
C GLU A 139 18.75 7.52 17.81
N PRO A 140 19.40 8.12 18.82
CA PRO A 140 20.09 7.38 19.88
C PRO A 140 19.19 6.45 20.68
N ILE A 141 17.98 6.87 21.03
CA ILE A 141 17.03 6.03 21.77
C ILE A 141 16.58 4.85 20.91
N VAL A 142 16.19 5.07 19.65
CA VAL A 142 15.80 3.97 18.76
C VAL A 142 16.92 2.92 18.65
N ARG A 143 18.16 3.38 18.49
CA ARG A 143 19.34 2.49 18.44
C ARG A 143 19.61 1.76 19.77
N GLU A 144 19.35 2.40 20.91
CA GLU A 144 19.47 1.77 22.24
C GLU A 144 18.59 0.52 22.37
N PHE A 145 17.43 0.50 21.71
CA PHE A 145 16.50 -0.64 21.68
C PHE A 145 16.78 -1.64 20.54
N ASN A 146 17.97 -1.61 19.94
CA ASN A 146 18.37 -2.46 18.81
C ASN A 146 17.48 -2.32 17.56
N LEU A 147 16.89 -1.13 17.36
CA LEU A 147 16.09 -0.83 16.19
C LEU A 147 16.84 0.15 15.27
N THR A 148 16.44 0.17 13.99
CA THR A 148 17.04 1.06 12.98
C THR A 148 16.15 2.28 12.74
N PRO A 149 16.60 3.52 13.05
CA PRO A 149 15.81 4.71 12.76
C PRO A 149 15.86 5.04 11.26
N ILE A 150 14.71 5.38 10.67
CA ILE A 150 14.60 5.85 9.29
C ILE A 150 13.82 7.16 9.31
N ARG A 151 14.48 8.28 9.00
CA ARG A 151 13.83 9.60 8.88
C ARG A 151 13.54 9.93 7.42
N VAL A 152 12.39 10.54 7.16
CA VAL A 152 11.84 10.79 5.81
C VAL A 152 12.80 11.52 4.85
N ASP A 153 13.60 12.47 5.34
CA ASP A 153 14.56 13.24 4.53
C ASP A 153 15.82 12.46 4.14
N LYS A 154 16.08 11.32 4.81
CA LYS A 154 17.21 10.42 4.50
C LYS A 154 16.88 9.45 3.35
N LEU A 155 15.65 9.47 2.81
CA LEU A 155 15.24 8.69 1.64
C LEU A 155 15.62 9.45 0.36
N GLN A 156 16.73 9.08 -0.28
CA GLN A 156 17.31 9.80 -1.42
C GLN A 156 16.85 9.35 -2.83
N ASP A 157 15.89 8.44 -2.97
CA ASP A 157 15.61 7.85 -4.30
C ASP A 157 14.42 8.46 -5.05
N SER A 158 14.62 8.59 -6.37
CA SER A 158 13.81 9.23 -7.43
C SER A 158 12.39 8.69 -7.68
N GLY A 159 11.79 7.98 -6.72
CA GLY A 159 10.39 7.58 -6.76
C GLY A 159 9.43 8.73 -6.40
N LYS A 160 8.12 8.52 -6.59
CA LYS A 160 7.12 9.37 -5.91
C LYS A 160 7.38 9.23 -4.42
N ILE A 161 7.88 10.31 -3.80
CA ILE A 161 8.25 10.39 -2.37
C ILE A 161 7.18 9.71 -1.48
N THR A 162 5.91 9.87 -1.83
CA THR A 162 4.76 9.28 -1.13
C THR A 162 4.77 7.74 -1.07
N ASP A 163 5.11 7.03 -2.16
CA ASP A 163 5.04 5.55 -2.18
C ASP A 163 6.17 4.92 -1.34
N GLN A 164 7.37 5.50 -1.37
CA GLN A 164 8.48 5.03 -0.53
C GLN A 164 8.21 5.27 0.96
N ILE A 165 7.67 6.44 1.30
CA ILE A 165 7.28 6.76 2.69
C ILE A 165 6.24 5.75 3.17
N ILE A 166 5.20 5.52 2.38
CA ILE A 166 4.14 4.57 2.68
C ILE A 166 4.71 3.16 2.86
N ASP A 167 5.60 2.71 1.98
CA ASP A 167 6.19 1.38 2.06
C ASP A 167 7.08 1.22 3.31
N ASN A 168 7.85 2.26 3.68
CA ASN A 168 8.63 2.28 4.93
C ASN A 168 7.72 2.27 6.17
N ILE A 169 6.64 3.04 6.19
CA ILE A 169 5.63 2.98 7.26
C ILE A 169 5.08 1.56 7.37
N SER A 170 4.77 0.95 6.23
CA SER A 170 4.16 -0.39 6.16
C SER A 170 5.06 -1.47 6.74
N SER A 171 6.36 -1.45 6.42
CA SER A 171 7.34 -2.41 6.93
C SER A 171 7.85 -2.10 8.35
N SER A 172 7.63 -0.89 8.88
CA SER A 172 8.26 -0.49 10.16
C SER A 172 7.67 -1.13 11.39
N LYS A 173 8.49 -1.52 12.38
CA LYS A 173 7.99 -2.07 13.65
C LYS A 173 7.16 -1.04 14.41
N TYR A 174 7.71 0.16 14.53
CA TYR A 174 7.07 1.30 15.18
C TYR A 174 7.15 2.54 14.28
N VAL A 175 6.26 3.49 14.52
CA VAL A 175 6.31 4.81 13.88
C VAL A 175 6.37 5.87 14.96
N ILE A 176 7.34 6.79 14.87
CA ILE A 176 7.37 8.01 15.67
C ILE A 176 6.89 9.14 14.76
N ALA A 177 5.89 9.89 15.20
CA ALA A 177 5.40 11.06 14.48
C ALA A 177 5.44 12.30 15.38
N ASP A 178 6.36 13.22 15.09
CA ASP A 178 6.47 14.50 15.77
C ASP A 178 5.63 15.55 15.04
N LEU A 179 4.59 16.04 15.73
CA LEU A 179 3.59 16.96 15.19
C LEU A 179 4.01 18.44 15.29
N SER A 180 5.21 18.73 15.79
CA SER A 180 5.72 20.10 15.90
C SER A 180 5.97 20.70 14.52
N GLY A 181 5.76 22.01 14.40
CA GLY A 181 5.83 22.80 13.18
C GLY A 181 4.63 22.60 12.25
N GLU A 182 3.59 21.91 12.71
CA GLU A 182 2.26 21.87 12.09
C GLU A 182 2.26 21.41 10.63
N ARG A 183 3.19 20.54 10.26
CA ARG A 183 3.38 20.11 8.87
C ARG A 183 2.24 19.18 8.41
N PRO A 184 1.44 19.54 7.38
CA PRO A 184 0.30 18.72 6.95
C PRO A 184 0.68 17.28 6.56
N ASN A 185 1.85 17.09 5.95
CA ASN A 185 2.35 15.76 5.57
C ASN A 185 2.53 14.84 6.79
N THR A 186 2.99 15.39 7.92
CA THR A 186 3.19 14.61 9.15
C THR A 186 1.87 14.01 9.64
N TYR A 187 0.78 14.78 9.59
CA TYR A 187 -0.56 14.31 9.94
C TYR A 187 -1.06 13.23 8.97
N TYR A 188 -0.84 13.43 7.67
CA TYR A 188 -1.22 12.45 6.65
C TYR A 188 -0.51 11.11 6.86
N GLU A 189 0.80 11.13 7.06
CA GLU A 189 1.63 9.94 7.24
C GLU A 189 1.32 9.23 8.57
N ALA A 190 1.10 9.98 9.66
CA ALA A 190 0.65 9.43 10.94
C ALA A 190 -0.74 8.78 10.84
N GLY A 191 -1.67 9.43 10.13
CA GLY A 191 -3.01 8.88 9.87
C GLY A 191 -2.96 7.60 9.05
N PHE A 192 -2.08 7.53 8.04
CA PHE A 192 -1.87 6.33 7.24
C PHE A 192 -1.27 5.19 8.08
N ALA A 193 -0.25 5.47 8.91
CA ALA A 193 0.31 4.49 9.85
C ALA A 193 -0.76 3.95 10.81
N HIS A 194 -1.62 4.83 11.33
CA HIS A 194 -2.74 4.45 12.18
C HIS A 194 -3.76 3.56 11.44
N ALA A 195 -4.13 3.90 10.20
CA ALA A 195 -5.02 3.08 9.37
C ALA A 195 -4.44 1.68 9.07
N LEU A 196 -3.11 1.59 8.92
CA LEU A 196 -2.40 0.32 8.83
C LEU A 196 -2.26 -0.40 10.18
N GLY A 197 -2.84 0.11 11.27
CA GLY A 197 -2.77 -0.46 12.61
C GLY A 197 -1.34 -0.59 13.13
N LYS A 198 -0.45 0.31 12.72
CA LYS A 198 0.91 0.40 13.26
C LYS A 198 0.85 1.03 14.65
N GLU A 199 1.81 0.67 15.48
CA GLU A 199 1.99 1.32 16.77
C GLU A 199 2.67 2.69 16.55
N VAL A 200 1.87 3.75 16.67
CA VAL A 200 2.30 5.14 16.45
C VAL A 200 2.57 5.84 17.78
N ILE A 201 3.81 6.30 17.96
CA ILE A 201 4.25 7.12 19.08
C ILE A 201 4.18 8.58 18.64
N LEU A 202 3.16 9.30 19.12
CA LEU A 202 2.99 10.72 18.82
C LEU A 202 3.82 11.57 19.79
N THR A 203 4.63 12.48 19.26
CA THR A 203 5.40 13.46 20.03
C THR A 203 5.02 14.88 19.59
N ILE A 204 5.12 15.85 20.51
CA ILE A 204 4.93 17.26 20.19
C ILE A 204 5.69 18.15 21.17
N LYS A 205 6.30 19.21 20.66
CA LYS A 205 6.95 20.22 21.49
C LYS A 205 5.90 21.02 22.28
N LYS A 206 6.15 21.21 23.57
CA LYS A 206 5.28 21.97 24.47
C LYS A 206 5.13 23.41 23.97
N GLY A 207 3.89 23.89 23.94
CA GLY A 207 3.54 25.23 23.46
C GLY A 207 3.11 25.27 21.99
N GLU A 208 3.23 24.15 21.26
CA GLU A 208 2.72 24.04 19.89
C GLU A 208 1.27 23.54 19.84
N HIS A 209 0.60 23.80 18.71
CA HIS A 209 -0.80 23.48 18.50
C HIS A 209 -1.00 22.21 17.68
N ILE A 210 -2.02 21.43 18.06
CA ILE A 210 -2.49 20.27 17.30
C ILE A 210 -3.68 20.72 16.46
N HIS A 211 -3.61 20.52 15.14
CA HIS A 211 -4.63 20.99 14.18
C HIS A 211 -5.79 20.02 13.93
N PHE A 212 -5.86 18.93 14.69
CA PHE A 212 -6.89 17.92 14.54
C PHE A 212 -7.33 17.40 15.89
N ASP A 213 -8.57 16.93 15.99
CA ASP A 213 -9.06 16.31 17.22
C ASP A 213 -8.41 14.94 17.40
N LEU A 214 -7.30 14.96 18.11
CA LEU A 214 -6.60 13.78 18.59
C LEU A 214 -6.78 13.63 20.11
N SER A 215 -7.84 14.20 20.69
CA SER A 215 -8.08 14.20 22.15
C SER A 215 -8.09 12.80 22.79
N GLY A 216 -8.36 11.76 22.01
CA GLY A 216 -8.29 10.36 22.45
C GLY A 216 -6.89 9.71 22.36
N HIS A 217 -5.91 10.36 21.74
CA HIS A 217 -4.57 9.82 21.55
C HIS A 217 -3.60 10.31 22.63
N ARG A 218 -2.68 9.43 23.03
CA ARG A 218 -1.61 9.78 23.99
C ARG A 218 -0.45 10.41 23.25
N PHE A 219 -0.04 11.60 23.71
CA PHE A 219 1.12 12.33 23.22
C PHE A 219 2.25 12.31 24.23
N ILE A 220 3.47 12.16 23.73
CA ILE A 220 4.66 12.60 24.44
C ILE A 220 4.80 14.10 24.16
N GLN A 221 4.24 14.92 25.04
CA GLN A 221 4.50 16.35 25.03
C GLN A 221 5.86 16.61 25.68
N TRP A 222 6.79 17.24 24.97
CA TRP A 222 8.16 17.45 25.44
C TRP A 222 8.58 18.91 25.44
N GLU A 223 9.30 19.35 26.47
CA GLU A 223 9.76 20.75 26.58
C GLU A 223 11.25 20.91 26.25
N THR A 224 12.06 19.91 26.61
CA THR A 224 13.49 19.86 26.36
C THR A 224 13.89 18.49 25.81
N GLU A 225 15.08 18.38 25.23
CA GLU A 225 15.62 17.09 24.78
C GLU A 225 15.77 16.07 25.91
N SER A 226 16.11 16.53 27.12
CA SER A 226 16.20 15.66 28.29
C SER A 226 14.84 15.08 28.67
N ASP A 227 13.78 15.90 28.60
CA ASP A 227 12.40 15.46 28.83
C ASP A 227 11.92 14.48 27.75
N LEU A 228 12.18 14.79 26.48
CA LEU A 228 11.89 13.88 25.37
C LEU A 228 12.60 12.53 25.56
N ARG A 229 13.89 12.54 25.94
CA ARG A 229 14.68 11.32 26.16
C ARG A 229 14.06 10.42 27.20
N LEU A 230 13.69 10.99 28.35
CA LEU A 230 13.10 10.22 29.45
C LEU A 230 11.76 9.61 29.03
N LYS A 231 10.85 10.42 28.47
CA LYS A 231 9.51 9.96 28.07
C LYS A 231 9.56 8.94 26.94
N LEU A 232 10.41 9.16 25.94
CA LEU A 232 10.55 8.25 24.80
C LEU A 232 11.16 6.92 25.24
N LYS A 233 12.17 6.94 26.12
CA LYS A 233 12.77 5.72 26.68
C LYS A 233 11.77 4.89 27.47
N GLU A 234 10.98 5.51 28.34
CA GLU A 234 9.91 4.81 29.08
C GLU A 234 8.85 4.24 28.13
N ARG A 235 8.52 4.97 27.06
CA ARG A 235 7.60 4.47 26.04
C ARG A 235 8.16 3.21 25.35
N PHE A 236 9.41 3.21 24.90
CA PHE A 236 10.01 2.04 24.29
C PHE A 236 10.10 0.85 25.25
N LYS A 237 10.47 1.05 26.52
CA LYS A 237 10.43 -0.02 27.53
C LYS A 237 9.04 -0.63 27.66
N SER A 238 7.99 0.20 27.67
CA SER A 238 6.61 -0.30 27.75
C SER A 238 6.23 -1.15 26.53
N LEU A 239 6.76 -0.83 25.35
CA LEU A 239 6.49 -1.58 24.13
C LEU A 239 7.26 -2.89 24.06
N THR A 240 8.49 -2.94 24.59
CA THR A 240 9.29 -4.18 24.62
C THR A 240 8.84 -5.17 25.70
N ASN A 241 8.28 -4.69 26.81
CA ASN A 241 7.83 -5.57 27.90
C ASN A 241 6.44 -6.20 27.66
N ASN A 242 5.68 -5.67 26.69
CA ASN A 242 4.34 -6.13 26.33
C ASN A 242 4.33 -7.08 25.10
N ASN A 243 5.50 -7.43 24.57
CA ASN A 243 5.70 -8.41 23.50
C ASN A 243 6.44 -9.64 24.04
#